data_AF-A0A7X6TVG4-F1
#
_entry.id   AF-A0A7X6TVG4-F1
#
_cell.length_a   1.000
_cell.length_b   1.000
_cell.length_c   1.000
_cell.angle_alpha   90.00
_cell.angle_beta   90.00
_cell.angle_gamma   90.00
#
_symmetry.space_group_name_H-M   'P 1'
#
loop_
_entity.id
_entity.type
_entity.pdbx_description
1 polymer ?
#
loop_
_entity_poly.entity_id
_entity_poly.type
_entity_poly.pdbx_seq_one_letter_code
_entity_poly.pdbx_strand_id
1 'polypeptide(L)'
;MENNLFNKSDEISTGKVCPRCGISFIEFKRTSLVGCPVCYRFFRDQLIPSIRKVQFILQHEGKFPASTSMESRSRRRITLLRQELSEAVMTENFERAAELRDEIIELKELLETEAKL
;
A
#
# COMPACT_ATOMS: atom_id res chain seq x y z
N MET A 1 31.05 5.90 5.59
CA MET A 1 30.02 5.03 6.20
C MET A 1 29.13 4.53 5.06
N GLU A 2 29.58 3.46 4.39
CA GLU A 2 28.82 2.85 3.29
C GLU A 2 27.95 1.75 3.90
N ASN A 3 26.67 2.06 4.09
CA ASN A 3 25.70 1.13 4.66
C ASN A 3 25.30 0.10 3.60
N ASN A 4 25.97 -1.05 3.65
CA ASN A 4 25.71 -2.22 2.83
C ASN A 4 24.45 -2.94 3.33
N LEU A 5 23.28 -2.57 2.75
CA LEU A 5 21.96 -3.08 3.15
C LEU A 5 21.51 -4.37 2.44
N PHE A 6 22.42 -5.04 1.72
CA PHE A 6 22.06 -6.19 0.90
C PHE A 6 22.81 -7.44 1.36
N ASN A 7 22.26 -8.16 2.34
CA ASN A 7 22.26 -9.62 2.31
C ASN A 7 21.37 -10.24 3.38
N LYS A 8 20.52 -11.19 2.96
CA LYS A 8 20.56 -12.61 3.37
C LYS A 8 19.29 -13.34 2.91
N SER A 9 19.12 -13.50 1.60
CA SER A 9 18.35 -14.55 0.94
C SER A 9 18.54 -14.38 -0.58
N ASP A 10 18.33 -15.44 -1.35
CA ASP A 10 18.28 -15.45 -2.82
C ASP A 10 19.60 -15.85 -3.49
N GLU A 11 20.03 -17.07 -3.16
CA GLU A 11 20.62 -17.95 -4.16
C GLU A 11 19.65 -18.08 -5.36
N ILE A 12 20.20 -17.95 -6.58
CA ILE A 12 19.59 -18.21 -7.90
C ILE A 12 18.67 -17.11 -8.47
N SER A 13 19.30 -16.07 -9.04
CA SER A 13 18.77 -15.36 -10.22
C SER A 13 19.89 -14.74 -11.06
N THR A 14 20.99 -15.49 -11.21
CA THR A 14 22.10 -15.15 -12.10
C THR A 14 21.66 -15.33 -13.56
N GLY A 15 21.11 -14.29 -14.18
CA GLY A 15 20.91 -14.28 -15.63
C GLY A 15 19.69 -13.54 -16.17
N LYS A 16 18.80 -13.00 -15.33
CA LYS A 16 17.70 -12.17 -15.84
C LYS A 16 18.26 -10.81 -16.26
N VAL A 17 18.31 -10.61 -17.57
CA VAL A 17 18.70 -9.37 -18.24
C VAL A 17 17.45 -8.74 -18.83
N CYS A 18 17.28 -7.42 -18.64
CA CYS A 18 16.15 -6.73 -19.23
C CYS A 18 16.20 -6.85 -20.76
N PRO A 19 15.13 -7.35 -21.42
CA PRO A 19 15.13 -7.54 -22.86
C PRO A 19 15.17 -6.23 -23.65
N ARG A 20 14.93 -5.07 -23.00
CA ARG A 20 14.92 -3.76 -23.64
C ARG A 20 16.22 -2.97 -23.49
N CYS A 21 16.82 -2.96 -22.30
CA CYS A 21 17.99 -2.11 -22.03
C CYS A 21 19.23 -2.89 -21.56
N GLY A 22 19.17 -4.22 -21.49
CA GLY A 22 20.33 -5.05 -21.19
C GLY A 22 20.83 -4.99 -19.74
N ILE A 23 20.16 -4.26 -18.85
CA ILE A 23 20.56 -4.21 -17.44
C ILE A 23 20.25 -5.54 -16.76
N SER A 24 21.21 -6.07 -16.00
CA SER A 24 21.04 -7.29 -15.21
C SER A 24 20.48 -6.95 -13.82
N PHE A 25 19.81 -7.92 -13.19
CA PHE A 25 19.36 -7.73 -11.81
C PHE A 25 20.53 -7.55 -10.81
N ILE A 26 21.71 -8.10 -11.12
CA ILE A 26 22.93 -7.93 -10.32
C ILE A 26 23.36 -6.45 -10.33
N GLU A 27 23.31 -5.82 -11.51
CA GLU A 27 23.68 -4.41 -11.65
C GLU A 27 22.68 -3.49 -10.94
N PHE A 28 21.39 -3.86 -10.95
CA PHE A 28 20.39 -3.20 -10.11
C PHE A 28 20.71 -3.39 -8.61
N LYS A 29 21.06 -4.58 -8.13
CA LYS A 29 21.41 -4.78 -6.71
C LYS A 29 22.60 -3.93 -6.26
N ARG A 30 23.56 -3.69 -7.16
CA ARG A 30 24.75 -2.86 -6.89
C ARG A 30 24.43 -1.36 -6.88
N THR A 31 23.59 -0.89 -7.80
CA THR A 31 23.37 0.55 -8.04
C THR A 31 22.04 1.06 -7.49
N SER A 32 21.11 0.17 -7.17
CA SER A 32 19.69 0.44 -6.91
C SER A 32 18.96 1.16 -8.05
N LEU A 33 19.53 1.17 -9.26
CA LEU A 33 18.97 1.87 -10.42
C LEU A 33 18.48 0.89 -11.48
N VAL A 34 17.27 1.15 -12.00
CA VAL A 34 16.73 0.43 -13.15
C VAL A 34 16.97 1.23 -14.43
N GLY A 35 17.26 0.53 -15.54
CA GLY A 35 17.64 1.19 -16.79
C GLY A 35 16.47 1.71 -17.64
N CYS A 36 15.27 1.12 -17.52
CA CYS A 36 14.11 1.58 -18.28
C CYS A 36 12.77 1.12 -17.69
N PRO A 37 11.61 1.65 -18.15
CA PRO A 37 10.30 1.29 -17.59
C PRO A 37 9.95 -0.20 -17.62
N VAL A 38 10.46 -0.94 -18.62
CA VAL A 38 10.24 -2.40 -18.74
C VAL A 38 10.88 -3.17 -17.58
N CYS A 39 11.95 -2.62 -16.98
CA CYS A 39 12.62 -3.24 -15.83
C CYS A 39 11.69 -3.40 -14.62
N TYR A 40 10.78 -2.44 -14.39
CA TYR A 40 9.82 -2.54 -13.28
C TYR A 40 8.86 -3.73 -13.42
N ARG A 41 8.50 -4.08 -14.66
CA ARG A 41 7.63 -5.23 -14.95
C ARG A 41 8.45 -6.52 -14.95
N PHE A 42 9.60 -6.51 -15.60
CA PHE A 42 10.42 -7.70 -15.81
C PHE A 42 11.06 -8.22 -14.52
N PHE A 43 11.46 -7.33 -13.62
CA PHE A 43 12.04 -7.67 -12.31
C PHE A 43 11.04 -7.53 -11.17
N ARG A 44 9.73 -7.44 -11.45
CA ARG A 44 8.69 -7.09 -10.46
C ARG A 44 8.82 -7.87 -9.15
N ASP A 45 8.92 -9.19 -9.23
CA ASP A 45 8.95 -10.06 -8.04
C ASP A 45 10.20 -9.87 -7.20
N GLN A 46 11.31 -9.47 -7.82
CA GLN A 46 12.57 -9.19 -7.14
C GLN A 46 12.66 -7.72 -6.67
N LEU A 47 11.98 -6.81 -7.35
CA LEU A 47 11.91 -5.39 -7.00
C LEU A 47 10.98 -5.15 -5.82
N ILE A 48 9.85 -5.86 -5.73
CA ILE A 48 8.85 -5.65 -4.68
C ILE A 48 9.45 -5.76 -3.26
N PRO A 49 10.23 -6.80 -2.91
CA PRO A 49 10.86 -6.89 -1.59
C PRO A 49 11.84 -5.75 -1.32
N SER A 50 12.64 -5.36 -2.31
CA SER A 50 13.60 -4.25 -2.17
C SER A 50 12.90 -2.89 -2.02
N ILE A 51 11.85 -2.64 -2.80
CA ILE A 51 11.05 -1.42 -2.71
C ILE A 51 10.34 -1.34 -1.37
N ARG A 52 9.76 -2.45 -0.86
CA ARG A 52 9.12 -2.49 0.47
C ARG A 52 10.07 -2.14 1.62
N LYS A 53 11.37 -2.41 1.49
CA LYS A 53 12.37 -2.07 2.52
C LYS A 53 12.69 -0.59 2.57
N VAL A 54 12.55 0.13 1.45
CA VAL A 54 12.83 1.59 1.36
C VAL A 54 11.55 2.41 1.46
N GLN A 55 10.46 1.93 0.89
CA GLN A 55 9.15 2.55 0.91
C GLN A 55 8.18 1.67 1.72
N PHE A 56 7.61 2.25 2.78
CA PHE A 56 6.70 1.55 3.69
C PHE A 56 5.41 1.06 3.00
N ILE A 57 5.05 1.65 1.86
CA ILE A 57 3.83 1.36 1.09
C ILE A 57 4.16 1.18 -0.39
N LEU A 58 3.65 0.11 -1.00
CA LEU A 58 3.79 -0.16 -2.44
C LEU A 58 2.81 0.65 -3.31
N GLN A 59 1.75 1.18 -2.70
CA GLN A 59 0.73 1.99 -3.34
C GLN A 59 0.67 3.32 -2.61
N HIS A 60 0.85 4.41 -3.35
CA HIS A 60 0.73 5.75 -2.80
C HIS A 60 -0.74 6.13 -2.70
N GLU A 61 -1.27 6.20 -1.48
CA GLU A 61 -2.66 6.61 -1.24
C GLU A 61 -2.85 8.14 -1.17
N GLY A 62 -1.77 8.92 -1.28
CA GLY A 62 -1.79 10.39 -1.22
C GLY A 62 -0.82 10.98 -0.19
N LYS A 63 -0.59 12.29 -0.28
CA LYS A 63 0.24 13.05 0.67
C LYS A 63 -0.65 13.50 1.82
N PHE A 64 -0.36 13.04 3.04
CA PHE A 64 -1.13 13.40 4.24
C PHE A 64 -0.49 14.60 4.95
N PRO A 65 -1.16 15.77 5.02
CA PRO A 65 -0.68 16.88 5.83
C PRO A 65 -0.90 16.60 7.32
N ALA A 66 0.06 16.99 8.16
CA ALA A 66 0.01 16.79 9.62
C ALA A 66 -1.18 17.51 10.31
N SER A 67 -1.79 18.49 9.63
CA SER A 67 -2.91 19.30 10.09
C SER A 67 -4.30 18.74 9.75
N THR A 68 -4.41 17.44 9.46
CA THR A 68 -5.68 16.86 9.04
C THR A 68 -6.64 16.78 10.22
N SER A 69 -7.77 17.48 10.13
CA SER A 69 -8.85 17.51 11.14
C SER A 69 -9.35 16.08 11.45
N MET A 70 -9.79 15.83 12.68
CA MET A 70 -10.39 14.55 13.08
C MET A 70 -11.50 14.14 12.10
N GLU A 71 -12.22 15.13 11.58
CA GLU A 71 -13.26 14.97 10.57
C GLU A 71 -12.81 14.17 9.33
N SER A 72 -11.64 14.46 8.80
CA SER A 72 -11.12 13.78 7.61
C SER A 72 -10.74 12.31 7.89
N ARG A 73 -10.29 12.01 9.12
CA ARG A 73 -10.03 10.62 9.55
C ARG A 73 -11.34 9.83 9.67
N SER A 74 -12.36 10.43 10.29
CA SER A 74 -13.68 9.81 10.46
C SER A 74 -14.37 9.58 9.10
N ARG A 75 -14.31 10.54 8.18
CA ARG A 75 -14.82 10.37 6.80
C ARG A 75 -14.15 9.21 6.06
N ARG A 76 -12.84 9.04 6.23
CA ARG A 76 -12.10 7.91 5.65
C ARG A 76 -12.53 6.58 6.29
N ARG A 77 -12.67 6.53 7.62
CA ARG A 77 -13.13 5.33 8.33
C ARG A 77 -14.52 4.90 7.84
N ILE A 78 -15.45 5.83 7.67
CA ILE A 78 -16.78 5.56 7.09
C ILE A 78 -16.67 4.97 5.67
N THR A 79 -15.72 5.44 4.86
CA THR A 79 -15.52 4.93 3.50
C THR A 79 -15.05 3.48 3.52
N LEU A 80 -14.15 3.11 4.43
CA LEU A 80 -13.68 1.73 4.60
C LEU A 80 -14.78 0.82 5.12
N LEU A 81 -15.50 1.23 6.17
CA LEU A 81 -16.62 0.47 6.73
C LEU A 81 -17.71 0.19 5.68
N ARG A 82 -17.95 1.12 4.74
CA ARG A 82 -18.87 0.90 3.61
C ARG A 82 -18.41 -0.19 2.64
N GLN A 83 -17.10 -0.30 2.41
CA GLN A 83 -16.55 -1.38 1.58
C GLN A 83 -16.71 -2.73 2.30
N GLU A 84 -16.34 -2.79 3.58
CA GLU A 84 -16.52 -3.98 4.42
C GLU A 84 -17.99 -4.40 4.51
N LEU A 85 -18.91 -3.43 4.62
CA LEU A 85 -20.35 -3.69 4.64
C LEU A 85 -20.81 -4.34 3.34
N SER A 86 -20.36 -3.82 2.19
CA SER A 86 -20.70 -4.39 0.89
C SER A 86 -20.19 -5.82 0.76
N GLU A 87 -19.00 -6.12 1.28
CA GLU A 87 -18.42 -7.46 1.29
C GLU A 87 -19.20 -8.42 2.22
N ALA A 88 -19.56 -7.96 3.42
CA ALA A 88 -20.37 -8.73 4.37
C ALA A 88 -21.74 -9.09 3.78
N VAL A 89 -22.37 -8.15 3.05
CA VAL A 89 -23.64 -8.41 2.34
C VAL A 89 -23.44 -9.41 1.20
N MET A 90 -22.38 -9.27 0.40
CA MET A 90 -22.09 -10.22 -0.71
C MET A 90 -21.78 -11.63 -0.22
N THR A 91 -21.22 -11.76 0.99
CA THR A 91 -20.88 -13.05 1.62
C THR A 91 -21.99 -13.58 2.53
N GLU A 92 -23.16 -12.95 2.50
CA GLU A 92 -24.34 -13.31 3.32
C GLU A 92 -24.09 -13.28 4.85
N ASN A 93 -23.06 -12.56 5.30
CA ASN A 93 -22.78 -12.35 6.70
C ASN A 93 -23.59 -11.16 7.26
N PHE A 94 -24.89 -11.40 7.46
CA PHE A 94 -25.83 -10.36 7.87
C PHE A 94 -25.61 -9.82 9.29
N GLU A 95 -25.06 -10.64 10.20
CA GLU A 95 -24.69 -10.21 11.55
C GLU A 95 -23.59 -9.15 11.48
N ARG A 96 -22.50 -9.45 10.75
CA ARG A 96 -21.42 -8.47 10.56
C ARG A 96 -21.88 -7.25 9.78
N ALA A 97 -22.78 -7.41 8.81
CA ALA A 97 -23.36 -6.29 8.08
C ALA A 97 -24.18 -5.36 8.99
N ALA A 98 -24.91 -5.91 9.96
CA ALA A 98 -25.65 -5.11 10.95
C ALA A 98 -24.69 -4.30 11.83
N GLU A 99 -23.66 -4.95 12.39
CA GLU A 99 -22.63 -4.27 13.19
C GLU A 99 -21.97 -3.13 12.42
N LEU A 100 -21.51 -3.40 11.19
CA LEU A 100 -20.85 -2.41 10.34
C LEU A 100 -21.77 -1.22 10.01
N ARG A 101 -23.06 -1.48 9.80
CA ARG A 101 -24.05 -0.42 9.56
C ARG A 101 -24.20 0.47 10.79
N ASP A 102 -24.28 -0.13 11.97
CA ASP A 102 -24.47 0.60 13.23
C ASP A 102 -23.20 1.42 13.55
N GLU A 103 -22.00 0.85 13.36
CA GLU A 103 -20.71 1.57 13.44
C GLU A 103 -20.67 2.81 12.50
N ILE A 104 -21.19 2.69 11.27
CA ILE A 104 -21.24 3.80 10.30
C ILE A 104 -22.17 4.91 10.77
N ILE A 105 -23.31 4.56 11.39
CA ILE A 105 -24.28 5.53 11.90
C ILE A 105 -23.66 6.32 13.06
N GLU A 106 -23.10 5.65 14.04
CA GLU A 106 -22.45 6.28 15.20
C GLU A 106 -21.34 7.25 14.78
N LEU A 107 -20.46 6.82 13.87
CA LEU A 107 -19.37 7.66 13.34
C LEU A 107 -19.88 8.89 12.60
N LYS A 108 -21.03 8.81 11.92
CA LYS A 108 -21.64 9.96 11.25
C LYS A 108 -22.27 10.93 12.24
N GLU A 109 -22.97 10.43 13.26
CA GLU A 109 -23.57 11.27 14.29
C GLU A 109 -22.50 12.04 15.09
N LEU A 110 -21.38 11.38 15.42
CA LEU A 110 -20.23 12.03 16.04
C LEU A 110 -19.67 13.17 15.18
N LEU A 111 -19.57 12.97 13.86
CA LEU A 111 -19.14 14.02 12.94
C LEU A 111 -20.12 15.20 12.87
N GLU A 112 -21.43 14.92 12.90
CA GLU A 112 -22.46 15.95 12.84
C GLU A 112 -22.57 16.76 14.15
N THR A 113 -22.25 16.15 15.29
CA THR A 113 -22.20 16.84 16.59
C THR A 113 -20.95 17.70 16.73
N GLU A 114 -19.78 17.21 16.32
CA GLU A 114 -18.53 17.98 16.31
C GLU A 114 -18.57 19.18 15.35
N ALA A 115 -19.29 19.09 14.23
CA ALA A 115 -19.43 20.19 13.27
C ALA A 115 -20.38 21.33 13.74
N LYS A 116 -21.14 21.11 14.81
CA LYS A 116 -22.11 22.10 15.36
C LYS A 116 -21.58 22.85 16.60
N LEU A 117 -20.39 22.49 17.09
CA LEU A 117 -19.68 23.15 18.18
C LEU A 117 -18.68 24.18 17.63
#